data_AF-A0A952HJL1-F1
#
_entry.id   AF-A0A952HJL1-F1
#
_cell.length_a   1.000
_cell.length_b   1.000
_cell.length_c   1.000
_cell.angle_alpha   90.00
_cell.angle_beta   90.00
_cell.angle_gamma   90.00
#
_symmetry.space_group_name_H-M   'P 1'
#
loop_
_entity.id
_entity.type
_entity.pdbx_description
1 polymer ?
#
loop_
_entity_poly.entity_id
_entity_poly.type
_entity_poly.pdbx_seq_one_letter_code
_entity_poly.pdbx_strand_id
1 'polypeptide(L)'
;MADIVSIRVIARPAVRVSAGRLRLVAFIAIAAFMIAGPAAEQVFGLRTDWLRSWTMFSAIGVGVIDASFEIRQPDGALVALDRFEMLGAARDGKLKWIQNREDLASVIKRLCTAAGPGADIRVRARQAARNGWQIIHTDAENACAD
;
A
#
# COMPACT_ATOMS: atom_id res chain seq x y z
N MET A 1 -75.60 39.57 -22.05
CA MET A 1 -74.66 39.65 -20.92
C MET A 1 -74.88 38.44 -20.03
N ALA A 2 -74.00 37.44 -20.13
CA ALA A 2 -73.68 36.45 -19.09
C ALA A 2 -72.57 35.57 -19.67
N ASP A 3 -71.35 35.78 -19.17
CA ASP A 3 -70.11 35.17 -19.62
C ASP A 3 -70.06 33.65 -19.46
N ILE A 4 -69.60 32.97 -20.51
CA ILE A 4 -69.20 31.57 -20.47
C ILE A 4 -67.82 31.51 -19.79
N VAL A 5 -67.79 31.12 -18.52
CA VAL A 5 -66.54 30.86 -17.80
C VAL A 5 -65.94 29.56 -18.33
N SER A 6 -65.03 29.69 -19.30
CA SER A 6 -64.20 28.60 -19.82
C SER A 6 -63.23 28.13 -18.74
N ILE A 7 -63.54 27.03 -18.06
CA ILE A 7 -62.63 26.35 -17.14
C ILE A 7 -61.46 25.79 -17.97
N ARG A 8 -60.34 26.50 -17.98
CA ARG A 8 -59.08 26.03 -18.55
C ARG A 8 -58.49 24.99 -17.59
N VAL A 9 -58.80 23.71 -17.81
CA VAL A 9 -58.14 22.59 -17.13
C VAL A 9 -56.70 22.52 -17.64
N ILE A 10 -55.77 23.14 -16.91
CA ILE A 10 -54.34 22.95 -17.12
C ILE A 10 -54.01 21.54 -16.61
N ALA A 11 -54.04 20.56 -17.50
CA ALA A 11 -53.49 19.24 -17.23
C ALA A 11 -51.97 19.38 -17.03
N ARG A 12 -51.52 19.39 -15.76
CA ARG A 12 -50.11 19.09 -15.47
C ARG A 12 -49.86 17.65 -15.91
N PRO A 13 -48.83 17.35 -16.71
CA PRO A 13 -48.53 15.96 -17.03
C PRO A 13 -48.09 15.28 -15.74
N ALA A 14 -48.93 14.39 -15.21
CA ALA A 14 -48.52 13.44 -14.20
C ALA A 14 -47.57 12.46 -14.89
N VAL A 15 -46.27 12.79 -14.91
CA VAL A 15 -45.23 11.84 -15.29
C VAL A 15 -45.20 10.76 -14.21
N ARG A 16 -46.14 9.80 -14.28
CA ARG A 16 -46.05 8.56 -13.50
C ARG A 16 -44.92 7.75 -14.12
N VAL A 17 -43.70 8.03 -13.66
CA VAL A 17 -42.56 7.15 -13.94
C VAL A 17 -42.95 5.79 -13.37
N SER A 18 -43.01 4.77 -14.23
CA SER A 18 -43.32 3.41 -13.77
C SER A 18 -42.30 3.00 -12.71
N ALA A 19 -42.72 2.26 -11.69
CA ALA A 19 -41.81 1.80 -10.64
C ALA A 19 -40.58 1.06 -11.21
N GLY A 20 -40.75 0.38 -12.35
CA GLY A 20 -39.65 -0.24 -13.09
C GLY A 20 -38.63 0.76 -13.65
N ARG A 21 -39.09 1.88 -14.25
CA ARG A 21 -38.20 2.95 -14.73
C ARG A 21 -37.47 3.64 -13.59
N LEU A 22 -38.15 3.87 -12.46
CA LEU A 22 -37.52 4.46 -11.27
C LEU A 22 -36.41 3.55 -10.71
N ARG A 23 -36.68 2.23 -10.62
CA ARG A 23 -35.67 1.24 -10.22
C ARG A 23 -34.49 1.22 -11.18
N LEU A 24 -34.74 1.22 -12.48
CA LEU A 24 -33.68 1.24 -13.49
C LEU A 24 -32.78 2.48 -13.34
N VAL A 25 -33.36 3.66 -13.19
CA VAL A 25 -32.61 4.91 -12.97
C VAL A 25 -31.79 4.83 -11.69
N ALA A 26 -32.38 4.33 -10.60
CA ALA A 26 -31.67 4.15 -9.33
C ALA A 26 -30.49 3.18 -9.47
N PHE A 27 -30.68 2.04 -10.14
CA PHE A 27 -29.61 1.08 -10.40
C PHE A 27 -28.47 1.68 -11.23
N ILE A 28 -28.79 2.40 -12.31
CA ILE A 28 -27.79 3.06 -13.15
C ILE A 28 -27.02 4.11 -12.35
N ALA A 29 -27.70 4.89 -11.52
CA ALA A 29 -27.05 5.90 -10.67
C ALA A 29 -26.09 5.27 -9.66
N ILE A 30 -26.48 4.17 -9.01
CA ILE A 30 -25.63 3.44 -8.06
C ILE A 30 -24.43 2.82 -8.79
N ALA A 31 -24.65 2.17 -9.93
CA ALA A 31 -23.58 1.55 -10.72
C ALA A 31 -22.58 2.61 -11.22
N ALA A 32 -23.08 3.73 -11.74
CA ALA A 32 -22.23 4.83 -12.18
C ALA A 32 -21.41 5.39 -11.01
N PHE A 33 -21.99 5.55 -9.82
CA PHE A 33 -21.28 6.00 -8.63
C PHE A 33 -20.19 5.00 -8.19
N MET A 34 -20.50 3.70 -8.20
CA MET A 34 -19.53 2.65 -7.87
C MET A 34 -18.34 2.61 -8.84
N ILE A 35 -18.56 2.90 -10.12
CA ILE A 35 -17.50 2.94 -11.15
C ILE A 35 -16.72 4.27 -11.12
N ALA A 36 -17.40 5.39 -10.84
CA ALA A 36 -16.80 6.72 -10.87
C ALA A 36 -15.67 6.89 -9.86
N GLY A 37 -15.78 6.28 -8.66
CA GLY A 37 -14.73 6.30 -7.64
C GLY A 37 -13.36 5.79 -8.14
N PRO A 38 -13.24 4.50 -8.52
CA PRO A 38 -11.98 3.97 -9.04
C PRO A 38 -11.57 4.58 -10.38
N ALA A 39 -12.51 4.93 -11.26
CA ALA A 39 -12.18 5.56 -12.56
C ALA A 39 -11.56 6.95 -12.40
N ALA A 40 -12.04 7.76 -11.45
CA ALA A 40 -11.47 9.08 -11.15
C ALA A 40 -10.01 9.00 -10.70
N GLU A 41 -9.67 8.03 -9.84
CA GLU A 41 -8.28 7.83 -9.40
C GLU A 41 -7.42 7.19 -10.51
N GLN A 42 -7.90 6.15 -11.19
CA GLN A 42 -7.08 5.36 -12.13
C GLN A 42 -6.86 6.03 -13.49
N VAL A 43 -7.86 6.73 -14.03
CA VAL A 43 -7.76 7.36 -15.36
C VAL A 43 -7.28 8.81 -15.26
N PHE A 44 -7.72 9.53 -14.22
CA PHE A 44 -7.50 10.97 -14.11
C PHE A 44 -6.56 11.35 -12.95
N GLY A 45 -6.16 10.41 -12.08
CA GLY A 45 -5.29 10.69 -10.93
C GLY A 45 -5.94 11.57 -9.84
N LEU A 46 -7.26 11.76 -9.89
CA LEU A 46 -7.98 12.67 -8.99
C LEU A 46 -8.36 11.94 -7.70
N ARG A 47 -7.92 12.48 -6.55
CA ARG A 47 -8.38 12.07 -5.23
C ARG A 47 -9.32 13.14 -4.67
N THR A 48 -10.58 12.78 -4.47
CA THR A 48 -11.57 13.66 -3.83
C THR A 48 -12.28 12.91 -2.71
N ASP A 49 -12.69 13.62 -1.66
CA ASP A 49 -13.39 13.02 -0.52
C ASP A 49 -14.78 12.48 -0.89
N TRP A 50 -15.34 12.95 -2.00
CA TRP A 50 -16.67 12.58 -2.48
C TRP A 50 -16.66 11.32 -3.38
N LEU A 51 -15.62 11.11 -4.17
CA LEU A 51 -15.40 9.93 -5.01
C LEU A 51 -14.29 9.08 -4.43
N ARG A 52 -14.48 8.62 -3.18
CA ARG A 52 -13.46 7.82 -2.50
C ARG A 52 -13.24 6.51 -3.25
N SER A 53 -12.00 6.28 -3.65
CA SER A 53 -11.57 5.02 -4.25
C SER A 53 -11.81 3.86 -3.29
N TRP A 54 -12.59 2.88 -3.74
CA TRP A 54 -12.81 1.63 -3.01
C TRP A 54 -11.66 0.69 -3.36
N THR A 55 -10.59 0.73 -2.58
CA THR A 55 -9.47 -0.23 -2.70
C THR A 55 -9.79 -1.49 -1.91
N MET A 56 -10.01 -2.61 -2.60
CA MET A 56 -10.27 -3.92 -1.97
C MET A 56 -9.10 -4.38 -1.09
N PHE A 57 -7.87 -3.98 -1.43
CA PHE A 57 -6.66 -4.23 -0.65
C PHE A 57 -5.87 -2.93 -0.52
N SER A 58 -5.92 -2.29 0.65
CA SER A 58 -5.32 -0.95 0.84
C SER A 58 -3.96 -0.94 1.54
N ALA A 59 -3.47 -2.10 2.01
CA ALA A 59 -2.30 -2.15 2.90
C ALA A 59 -1.47 -3.44 2.91
N ILE A 60 -1.83 -4.51 2.17
CA ILE A 60 -1.02 -5.75 2.19
C ILE A 60 0.33 -5.46 1.53
N GLY A 61 1.38 -5.31 2.35
CA GLY A 61 2.74 -5.09 1.90
C GLY A 61 3.32 -3.71 2.19
N VAL A 62 2.54 -2.69 2.57
CA VAL A 62 3.12 -1.38 2.93
C VAL A 62 3.83 -1.50 4.28
N GLY A 63 5.07 -1.01 4.36
CA GLY A 63 5.92 -1.07 5.54
C GLY A 63 6.82 -2.30 5.62
N VAL A 64 6.59 -3.32 4.77
CA VAL A 64 7.44 -4.52 4.72
C VAL A 64 8.87 -4.13 4.35
N ILE A 65 9.82 -4.62 5.14
CA ILE A 65 11.24 -4.44 4.90
C ILE A 65 11.80 -5.71 4.27
N ASP A 66 12.37 -5.54 3.08
CA ASP A 66 13.21 -6.53 2.43
C ASP A 66 14.67 -6.14 2.69
N ALA A 67 15.44 -7.05 3.28
CA ALA A 67 16.83 -6.81 3.69
C ALA A 67 17.71 -8.01 3.34
N SER A 68 18.83 -7.73 2.67
CA SER A 68 19.90 -8.68 2.40
C SER A 68 21.16 -8.25 3.13
N PHE A 69 21.91 -9.25 3.60
CA PHE A 69 23.12 -9.09 4.37
C PHE A 69 24.26 -9.78 3.64
N GLU A 70 25.40 -9.11 3.56
CA GLU A 70 26.64 -9.66 3.02
C GLU A 70 27.74 -9.39 4.04
N ILE A 71 28.71 -10.29 4.13
CA ILE A 71 29.89 -10.13 4.98
C ILE A 71 31.14 -10.20 4.14
N ARG A 72 32.10 -9.33 4.43
CA ARG A 72 33.42 -9.36 3.82
C ARG A 72 34.27 -10.43 4.49
N GLN A 73 34.75 -11.38 3.69
CA GLN A 73 35.70 -12.40 4.12
C GLN A 73 37.13 -11.83 4.20
N PRO A 74 38.06 -12.54 4.88
CA PRO A 74 39.46 -12.11 5.00
C PRO A 74 40.19 -11.96 3.67
N ASP A 75 39.74 -12.65 2.62
CA ASP A 75 40.23 -12.54 1.25
C ASP A 75 39.69 -11.30 0.50
N GLY A 76 38.82 -10.53 1.14
CA GLY A 76 38.16 -9.35 0.59
C GLY A 76 36.87 -9.64 -0.19
N ALA A 77 36.48 -10.91 -0.36
CA ALA A 77 35.25 -11.27 -1.06
C ALA A 77 34.00 -10.94 -0.21
N LEU A 78 32.95 -10.42 -0.84
CA LEU A 78 31.64 -10.27 -0.21
C LEU A 78 30.83 -11.54 -0.45
N VAL A 79 30.37 -12.17 0.64
CA VAL A 79 29.52 -13.36 0.58
C VAL A 79 28.18 -13.10 1.26
N ALA A 80 27.12 -13.71 0.73
CA ALA A 80 25.80 -13.64 1.34
C ALA A 80 25.82 -14.21 2.76
N LEU A 81 25.31 -13.42 3.71
CA LEU A 81 25.25 -13.78 5.13
C LEU A 81 23.82 -14.22 5.48
N ASP A 82 23.67 -15.50 5.85
CA ASP A 82 22.40 -15.96 6.42
C ASP A 82 22.29 -15.53 7.89
N ARG A 83 21.40 -14.56 8.13
CA ARG A 83 21.15 -14.02 9.48
C ARG A 83 20.65 -15.06 10.48
N PHE A 84 19.96 -16.11 10.03
CA PHE A 84 19.43 -17.15 10.90
C PHE A 84 20.55 -18.06 11.37
N GLU A 85 21.42 -18.47 10.46
CA GLU A 85 22.58 -19.29 10.78
C GLU A 85 23.55 -18.53 11.68
N MET A 86 23.87 -17.28 11.31
CA MET A 86 24.80 -16.45 12.08
C MET A 86 24.32 -16.17 13.52
N LEU A 87 23.01 -16.02 13.72
CA LEU A 87 22.43 -15.73 15.03
C LEU A 87 21.93 -16.98 15.77
N GLY A 88 22.15 -18.18 15.23
CA GLY A 88 21.64 -19.43 15.79
C GLY A 88 20.12 -19.41 16.02
N ALA A 89 19.37 -18.75 15.14
CA ALA A 89 17.95 -18.50 15.31
C ALA A 89 17.10 -19.40 14.39
N ALA A 90 15.96 -19.87 14.89
CA ALA A 90 15.00 -20.63 14.09
C ALA A 90 14.37 -19.75 12.99
N ARG A 91 14.18 -20.31 11.79
CA ARG A 91 13.63 -19.61 10.62
C ARG A 91 12.15 -19.23 10.76
N ASP A 92 11.42 -19.94 11.62
CA ASP A 92 10.01 -19.71 11.97
C ASP A 92 9.84 -18.82 13.21
N GLY A 93 10.93 -18.37 13.84
CA GLY A 93 10.92 -17.53 15.03
C GLY A 93 10.75 -16.03 14.74
N LYS A 94 11.06 -15.21 15.76
CA LYS A 94 10.91 -13.75 15.69
C LYS A 94 11.76 -13.08 14.60
N LEU A 95 12.86 -13.70 14.17
CA LEU A 95 13.76 -13.19 13.13
C LEU A 95 13.20 -13.41 11.70
N LYS A 96 12.10 -14.16 11.57
CA LYS A 96 11.46 -14.43 10.28
C LYS A 96 11.12 -13.15 9.55
N TRP A 97 10.61 -12.16 10.27
CA TRP A 97 10.16 -10.88 9.73
C TRP A 97 10.94 -9.71 10.34
N ILE A 98 11.29 -8.73 9.51
CA ILE A 98 11.80 -7.43 9.94
C ILE A 98 10.63 -6.46 9.76
N GLN A 99 9.97 -6.05 10.85
CA GLN A 99 8.68 -5.36 10.76
C GLN A 99 8.84 -3.85 10.55
N ASN A 100 9.94 -3.28 11.06
CA ASN A 100 10.20 -1.85 11.04
C ASN A 100 11.72 -1.57 11.08
N ARG A 101 12.08 -0.28 11.06
CA ARG A 101 13.48 0.15 10.98
C ARG A 101 14.24 -0.15 12.28
N GLU A 102 13.54 -0.12 13.40
CA GLU A 102 14.08 -0.43 14.72
C GLU A 102 14.46 -1.92 14.84
N ASP A 103 13.60 -2.81 14.32
CA ASP A 103 13.87 -4.23 14.18
C ASP A 103 15.09 -4.47 13.28
N LEU A 104 15.17 -3.76 12.14
CA LEU A 104 16.32 -3.85 11.24
C LEU A 104 17.62 -3.46 11.97
N ALA A 105 17.63 -2.33 12.66
CA ALA A 105 18.79 -1.86 13.44
C ALA A 105 19.18 -2.87 14.54
N SER A 106 18.19 -3.46 15.22
CA SER A 106 18.42 -4.49 16.23
C SER A 106 19.05 -5.76 15.64
N VAL A 107 18.59 -6.19 14.46
CA VAL A 107 19.18 -7.33 13.73
C VAL A 107 20.61 -7.02 13.31
N ILE A 108 20.88 -5.85 12.73
CA ILE A 108 22.23 -5.41 12.35
C ILE A 108 23.16 -5.44 13.55
N LYS A 109 22.76 -4.83 14.67
CA LYS A 109 23.55 -4.81 15.91
C LYS A 109 23.89 -6.23 16.40
N ARG A 110 22.92 -7.15 16.37
CA ARG A 110 23.12 -8.54 16.76
C ARG A 110 24.09 -9.26 15.81
N LEU A 111 23.98 -9.01 14.50
CA LEU A 111 24.88 -9.60 13.51
C LEU A 111 26.31 -9.09 13.69
N CYS A 112 26.51 -7.78 13.88
CA CYS A 112 27.83 -7.21 14.15
C CYS A 112 28.43 -7.76 15.45
N THR A 113 27.62 -7.90 16.50
CA THR A 113 28.06 -8.51 17.77
C THR A 113 28.50 -9.97 17.57
N ALA A 114 27.74 -10.74 16.79
CA ALA A 114 28.04 -12.15 16.51
C ALA A 114 29.25 -12.32 15.58
N ALA A 115 29.45 -11.42 14.63
CA ALA A 115 30.59 -11.42 13.70
C ALA A 115 31.90 -11.02 14.38
N GLY A 116 31.82 -10.27 15.48
CA GLY A 116 32.95 -9.87 16.28
C GLY A 116 33.63 -8.58 15.80
N PRO A 117 34.67 -8.13 16.53
CA PRO A 117 35.35 -6.86 16.24
C PRO A 117 35.99 -6.85 14.86
N GLY A 118 35.83 -5.75 14.13
CA GLY A 118 36.43 -5.56 12.80
C GLY A 118 35.69 -6.25 11.66
N ALA A 119 34.52 -6.86 11.92
CA ALA A 119 33.66 -7.38 10.87
C ALA A 119 33.20 -6.25 9.93
N ASP A 120 33.11 -6.57 8.64
CA ASP A 120 32.53 -5.70 7.63
C ASP A 120 31.27 -6.34 7.06
N ILE A 121 30.11 -5.90 7.56
CA ILE A 121 28.80 -6.36 7.11
C ILE A 121 28.18 -5.27 6.25
N ARG A 122 27.80 -5.63 5.02
CA ARG A 122 27.08 -4.77 4.09
C ARG A 122 25.61 -5.10 4.14
N VAL A 123 24.78 -4.07 4.27
CA VAL A 123 23.34 -4.21 4.42
C VAL A 123 22.65 -3.45 3.30
N ARG A 124 21.85 -4.15 2.52
CA ARG A 124 20.95 -3.53 1.55
C ARG A 124 19.53 -3.75 2.04
N ALA A 125 18.80 -2.67 2.27
CA ALA A 125 17.43 -2.75 2.73
C ALA A 125 16.53 -1.76 2.02
N ARG A 126 15.32 -2.23 1.70
CA ARG A 126 14.26 -1.42 1.08
C ARG A 126 12.94 -1.66 1.79
N GLN A 127 12.15 -0.61 1.89
CA GLN A 127 10.83 -0.62 2.51
C GLN A 127 9.77 -0.44 1.43
N ALA A 128 8.75 -1.29 1.45
CA ALA A 128 7.62 -1.16 0.55
C ALA A 128 6.75 0.05 0.94
N ALA A 129 6.58 0.97 0.01
CA ALA A 129 5.74 2.15 0.13
C ALA A 129 4.64 2.13 -0.95
N ARG A 130 3.64 3.02 -0.84
CA ARG A 130 2.53 3.10 -1.82
C ARG A 130 3.00 3.37 -3.25
N ASN A 131 4.15 4.03 -3.41
CA ASN A 131 4.74 4.37 -4.70
C ASN A 131 5.87 3.42 -5.13
N GLY A 132 6.01 2.26 -4.48
CA GLY A 132 7.04 1.27 -4.79
C GLY A 132 8.04 1.08 -3.64
N TRP A 133 9.18 0.47 -3.95
CA TRP A 133 10.25 0.23 -2.98
C TRP A 133 11.06 1.50 -2.73
N GLN A 134 11.18 1.89 -1.46
CA GLN A 134 12.06 2.98 -1.03
C GLN A 134 13.31 2.38 -0.41
N ILE A 135 14.48 2.80 -0.89
CA ILE A 135 15.76 2.37 -0.30
C ILE A 135 15.87 3.01 1.09
N ILE A 136 16.11 2.18 2.10
CA ILE A 136 16.27 2.62 3.50
C ILE A 136 17.68 2.38 4.02
N HIS A 137 18.44 1.48 3.38
CA HIS A 137 19.85 1.21 3.67
C HIS A 137 20.57 0.81 2.37
N THR A 138 21.75 1.37 2.14
CA THR A 138 22.64 1.00 1.04
C THR A 138 23.81 0.18 1.58
N ASP A 139 24.42 -0.63 0.71
CA ASP A 139 25.59 -1.46 0.99
C ASP A 139 26.92 -0.69 0.84
N ALA A 140 26.86 0.62 0.64
CA ALA A 140 28.04 1.47 0.45
C ALA A 140 28.92 1.55 1.72
N GLU A 141 28.32 1.42 2.90
CA GLU A 141 28.97 1.57 4.19
C GLU A 141 28.96 0.26 4.98
N ASN A 142 29.97 0.10 5.84
CA ASN A 142 30.03 -1.03 6.76
C ASN A 142 29.03 -0.78 7.89
N ALA A 143 28.02 -1.63 8.03
CA ALA A 143 27.00 -1.51 9.05
C ALA A 143 27.50 -1.83 10.48
N CYS A 144 28.72 -2.36 10.60
CA CYS A 144 29.41 -2.58 11.87
C CYS A 144 30.50 -1.54 12.16
N ALA A 145 30.63 -0.51 11.32
CA ALA A 145 31.54 0.60 11.56
C ALA A 145 30.88 1.62 12.51
N ASP A 146 30.63 1.21 13.74
CA ASP A 146 30.23 2.03 14.88
C ASP A 146 30.86 1.49 16.17
#